data_AF-A0A6B2RVL4-F1
#
_entry.id   AF-A0A6B2RVL4-F1
#
_cell.length_a   1.000
_cell.length_b   1.000
_cell.length_c   1.000
_cell.angle_alpha   90.00
_cell.angle_beta   90.00
_cell.angle_gamma   90.00
#
_symmetry.space_group_name_H-M   'P 1'
#
loop_
_entity.id
_entity.type
_entity.pdbx_description
1 polymer ?
#
loop_
_entity_poly.entity_id
_entity_poly.type
_entity_poly.pdbx_seq_one_letter_code
_entity_poly.pdbx_strand_id
1 'polypeptide(L)'
;MNTGLLRTTAAPAEPALRPVAQRGPGLELCYRSRLFLDRGELVLRRRSGDRRFAVGGTDGIARAVFVDAVGPDLAGRMGSPLPGSWGRIQFQNGDGRLIGYLDLDDWLPESGELPKGAVSGEQLLARTGMSALLTAAGIALHTVRDQSDPSVASTDSSRSGLSMGPGSSFPYWYWGVRLAAGAVWFATFTVILFSGSRAPWPILVSAVAAVLAPVARLVLRLWTCVRMRRYSPGVQAKISPHPSGDATIRFRRDTELRVQDRDLVLRDLSGQEIWLPRGGPHRVASLVRILDHTGHPLGAELRGSDGQVRAVLPWGPWFGGRGGGSAWSELQRAAGLTAGDHRLSRRASWPKKFFAAGLGVLPPTAAEARRVSRFPGTIAGMSSTAFIIISSLIAVAQGVWISDTHPTAGDTAALLGALGCFLQAAPYVVHQLDSRLRLDRPVRSEKGAS
;
A
#
# COMPACT_ATOMS: atom_id res chain seq x y z
N MET A 1 -19.09 18.18 -8.23
CA MET A 1 -18.27 17.10 -7.64
C MET A 1 -18.54 17.05 -6.15
N ASN A 2 -19.26 16.02 -5.67
CA ASN A 2 -19.62 15.89 -4.26
C ASN A 2 -18.35 15.75 -3.40
N THR A 3 -17.95 16.85 -2.75
CA THR A 3 -16.96 16.86 -1.67
C THR A 3 -17.58 16.20 -0.46
N GLY A 4 -17.64 14.86 -0.49
CA GLY A 4 -17.92 14.04 0.67
C GLY A 4 -16.90 14.38 1.75
N LEU A 5 -17.34 15.21 2.69
CA LEU A 5 -16.69 15.45 3.97
C LEU A 5 -16.17 14.11 4.49
N LEU A 6 -14.97 14.10 5.07
CA LEU A 6 -14.55 13.04 5.97
C LEU A 6 -15.43 13.15 7.23
N ARG A 7 -16.74 12.91 7.09
CA ARG A 7 -17.63 12.70 8.22
C ARG A 7 -17.17 11.38 8.81
N THR A 8 -16.72 11.46 10.06
CA THR A 8 -16.38 10.34 10.92
C THR A 8 -17.64 9.48 11.06
N THR A 9 -17.89 8.58 10.11
CA THR A 9 -18.77 7.45 10.35
C THR A 9 -18.13 6.67 11.49
N ALA A 10 -18.91 6.32 12.52
CA ALA A 10 -18.42 5.55 13.65
C ALA A 10 -17.58 4.37 13.14
N ALA A 11 -16.40 4.17 13.74
CA ALA A 11 -15.48 3.13 13.31
C ALA A 11 -16.19 1.76 13.38
N PRO A 12 -16.04 0.90 12.35
CA PRO A 12 -16.76 -0.37 12.29
C PRO A 12 -16.40 -1.25 13.48
N ALA A 13 -17.39 -1.98 14.01
CA ALA A 13 -17.16 -2.97 15.06
C ALA A 13 -16.26 -4.09 14.53
N GLU A 14 -15.48 -4.70 15.42
CA GLU A 14 -14.72 -5.92 15.08
C GLU A 14 -15.68 -7.12 15.05
N PRO A 15 -15.45 -8.12 14.18
CA PRO A 15 -14.30 -8.27 13.26
C PRO A 15 -14.37 -7.39 12.01
N ALA A 16 -13.27 -6.72 11.69
CA ALA A 16 -13.11 -5.95 10.45
C ALA A 16 -11.77 -6.24 9.76
N LEU A 17 -11.82 -6.48 8.44
CA LEU A 17 -10.62 -6.64 7.63
C LEU A 17 -9.97 -5.28 7.35
N ARG A 18 -8.64 -5.28 7.33
CA ARG A 18 -7.81 -4.12 7.00
C ARG A 18 -7.06 -4.42 5.72
N PRO A 19 -6.92 -3.45 4.81
CA PRO A 19 -6.23 -3.70 3.56
C PRO A 19 -4.74 -3.93 3.80
N VAL A 20 -4.07 -4.52 2.81
CA VAL A 20 -2.62 -4.53 2.70
C VAL A 20 -2.04 -3.13 2.88
N ALA A 21 -0.83 -3.07 3.43
CA ALA A 21 -0.11 -1.84 3.63
C ALA A 21 0.06 -1.05 2.32
N GLN A 22 -0.31 0.23 2.37
CA GLN A 22 -0.23 1.14 1.23
C GLN A 22 0.64 2.35 1.56
N ARG A 23 1.06 3.06 0.50
CA ARG A 23 1.81 4.32 0.59
C ARG A 23 1.30 5.36 -0.39
N GLY A 24 1.63 6.62 -0.15
CA GLY A 24 1.25 7.73 -1.03
C GLY A 24 -0.27 7.80 -1.24
N PRO A 25 -0.77 7.88 -2.49
CA PRO A 25 -2.21 7.92 -2.78
C PRO A 25 -3.01 6.73 -2.24
N GLY A 26 -2.34 5.58 -2.03
CA GLY A 26 -2.97 4.38 -1.50
C GLY A 26 -3.25 4.43 0.01
N LEU A 27 -2.62 5.32 0.78
CA LEU A 27 -2.83 5.44 2.22
C LEU A 27 -4.30 5.68 2.60
N GLU A 28 -5.05 6.33 1.72
CA GLU A 28 -6.49 6.55 1.95
C GLU A 28 -7.27 5.22 2.02
N LEU A 29 -6.80 4.18 1.31
CA LEU A 29 -7.38 2.84 1.43
C LEU A 29 -7.14 2.30 2.84
N CYS A 30 -5.93 2.46 3.40
CA CYS A 30 -5.65 2.06 4.79
C CYS A 30 -6.55 2.79 5.80
N TYR A 31 -6.95 4.03 5.52
CA TYR A 31 -7.77 4.83 6.44
C TYR A 31 -9.26 4.52 6.32
N ARG A 32 -9.74 4.22 5.11
CA ARG A 32 -11.18 4.12 4.83
C ARG A 32 -11.63 2.70 4.52
N SER A 33 -10.85 1.96 3.74
CA SER A 33 -11.30 0.68 3.21
C SER A 33 -11.36 -0.36 4.32
N ARG A 34 -12.54 -0.94 4.52
CA ARG A 34 -12.81 -1.98 5.52
C ARG A 34 -13.85 -2.93 4.96
N LEU A 35 -13.73 -4.22 5.26
CA LEU A 35 -14.79 -5.20 5.10
C LEU A 35 -15.22 -5.64 6.50
N PHE A 36 -16.49 -5.46 6.83
CA PHE A 36 -17.02 -5.70 8.18
C PHE A 36 -18.49 -6.09 8.12
N LEU A 37 -19.02 -6.59 9.23
CA LEU A 37 -20.45 -6.90 9.38
C LEU A 37 -21.18 -5.68 9.95
N ASP A 38 -22.30 -5.28 9.33
CA ASP A 38 -23.22 -4.27 9.85
C ASP A 38 -24.65 -4.74 9.64
N ARG A 39 -25.41 -4.85 10.74
CA ARG A 39 -26.84 -5.24 10.71
C ARG A 39 -27.15 -6.51 9.89
N GLY A 40 -26.28 -7.52 9.96
CA GLY A 40 -26.44 -8.78 9.22
C GLY A 40 -26.02 -8.72 7.74
N GLU A 41 -25.45 -7.60 7.29
CA GLU A 41 -24.91 -7.46 5.94
C GLU A 41 -23.39 -7.38 5.97
N LEU A 42 -22.72 -7.98 4.98
CA LEU A 42 -21.31 -7.71 4.73
C LEU A 42 -21.18 -6.35 4.05
N VAL A 43 -20.49 -5.42 4.69
CA VAL A 43 -20.29 -4.06 4.20
C VAL A 43 -18.85 -3.86 3.79
N LEU A 44 -18.68 -3.58 2.50
CA LEU A 44 -17.42 -3.19 1.91
C LEU A 44 -17.38 -1.67 1.75
N ARG A 45 -16.67 -1.03 2.66
CA ARG A 45 -16.37 0.40 2.58
C ARG A 45 -15.16 0.61 1.67
N ARG A 46 -15.28 1.52 0.69
CA ARG A 46 -14.20 1.95 -0.21
C ARG A 46 -14.13 3.47 -0.29
N ARG A 47 -13.13 3.98 -1.02
CA ARG A 47 -13.02 5.40 -1.39
C ARG A 47 -14.30 5.93 -2.07
N SER A 48 -14.95 5.12 -2.91
CA SER A 48 -16.13 5.52 -3.70
C SER A 48 -17.46 5.45 -2.95
N GLY A 49 -17.48 4.85 -1.75
CA GLY A 49 -18.71 4.62 -0.98
C GLY A 49 -18.74 3.25 -0.32
N ASP A 50 -19.83 2.98 0.39
CA ASP A 50 -20.11 1.70 1.02
C ASP A 50 -20.94 0.85 0.05
N ARG A 51 -20.57 -0.42 -0.09
CA ARG A 51 -21.36 -1.43 -0.80
C ARG A 51 -21.75 -2.52 0.17
N ARG A 52 -23.02 -2.90 0.16
CA ARG A 52 -23.62 -3.85 1.10
C ARG A 52 -23.97 -5.13 0.35
N PHE A 53 -23.72 -6.26 1.00
CA PHE A 53 -24.06 -7.58 0.51
C PHE A 53 -24.91 -8.26 1.58
N ALA A 54 -26.16 -8.57 1.22
CA ALA A 54 -27.05 -9.32 2.08
C ALA A 54 -26.44 -10.70 2.38
N VAL A 55 -26.58 -11.15 3.63
CA VAL A 55 -26.18 -12.49 4.06
C VAL A 55 -27.44 -13.32 4.30
N GLY A 56 -27.50 -14.51 3.70
CA GLY A 56 -28.71 -15.33 3.66
C GLY A 56 -29.76 -14.84 2.65
N GLY A 57 -30.95 -15.45 2.69
CA GLY A 57 -32.01 -15.22 1.70
C GLY A 57 -31.73 -15.91 0.36
N THR A 58 -32.64 -15.76 -0.60
CA THR A 58 -32.56 -16.40 -1.93
C THR A 58 -31.42 -15.84 -2.78
N ASP A 59 -31.20 -14.52 -2.73
CA ASP A 59 -30.22 -13.83 -3.58
C ASP A 59 -28.96 -13.37 -2.84
N GLY A 60 -28.91 -13.51 -1.52
CA GLY A 60 -27.79 -13.10 -0.68
C GLY A 60 -26.70 -14.17 -0.54
N ILE A 61 -25.64 -13.82 0.19
CA ILE A 61 -24.51 -14.70 0.42
C ILE A 61 -24.93 -15.85 1.34
N ALA A 62 -24.98 -17.06 0.81
CA ALA A 62 -25.29 -18.27 1.57
C ALA A 62 -24.03 -18.98 2.04
N ARG A 63 -22.96 -18.98 1.23
CA ARG A 63 -21.70 -19.67 1.54
C ARG A 63 -20.48 -18.95 0.99
N ALA A 64 -19.33 -19.23 1.59
CA ALA A 64 -18.01 -18.80 1.15
C ALA A 64 -17.16 -20.02 0.77
N VAL A 65 -16.49 -19.96 -0.38
CA VAL A 65 -15.56 -20.99 -0.85
C VAL A 65 -14.15 -20.40 -0.85
N PHE A 66 -13.29 -20.90 0.03
CA PHE A 66 -11.89 -20.56 0.09
C PHE A 66 -11.08 -21.49 -0.82
N VAL A 67 -10.49 -20.92 -1.86
CA VAL A 67 -9.69 -21.65 -2.84
C VAL A 67 -8.21 -21.55 -2.47
N ASP A 68 -7.74 -22.55 -1.72
CA ASP A 68 -6.36 -22.73 -1.28
C ASP A 68 -5.55 -23.53 -2.30
N ALA A 69 -5.59 -23.08 -3.56
CA ALA A 69 -4.95 -23.75 -4.68
C ALA A 69 -3.69 -23.00 -5.15
N VAL A 70 -2.95 -23.65 -6.04
CA VAL A 70 -1.80 -23.08 -6.76
C VAL A 70 -2.27 -21.91 -7.64
N GLY A 71 -1.98 -20.67 -7.27
CA GLY A 71 -2.46 -19.49 -8.00
C GLY A 71 -1.64 -19.18 -9.27
N PRO A 72 -2.23 -18.55 -10.30
CA PRO A 72 -1.46 -17.99 -11.41
C PRO A 72 -0.53 -16.88 -10.91
N ASP A 73 0.71 -16.80 -11.41
CA ASP A 73 1.66 -15.74 -11.03
C ASP A 73 1.22 -14.37 -11.60
N LEU A 74 0.27 -13.73 -10.93
CA LEU A 74 -0.30 -12.43 -11.31
C LEU A 74 0.71 -11.28 -11.24
N ALA A 75 1.92 -11.51 -10.72
CA ALA A 75 2.96 -10.51 -10.54
C ALA A 75 3.96 -10.41 -11.71
N GLY A 76 3.76 -11.15 -12.82
CA GLY A 76 4.59 -11.00 -14.03
C GLY A 76 6.07 -11.31 -13.82
N ARG A 77 6.41 -12.28 -12.97
CA ARG A 77 7.77 -12.82 -12.83
C ARG A 77 7.76 -14.29 -13.25
N MET A 78 8.71 -14.72 -14.08
CA MET A 78 8.83 -16.12 -14.48
C MET A 78 9.20 -16.97 -13.26
N GLY A 79 8.24 -17.74 -12.74
CA GLY A 79 8.47 -18.74 -11.70
C GLY A 79 7.29 -19.73 -11.61
N SER A 80 7.57 -20.98 -11.24
CA SER A 80 6.54 -22.02 -11.11
C SER A 80 5.55 -21.68 -9.98
N PRO A 81 4.24 -21.81 -10.23
CA PRO A 81 3.23 -21.46 -9.24
C PRO A 81 3.21 -22.50 -8.10
N LEU A 82 3.12 -22.04 -6.85
CA LEU A 82 3.12 -22.88 -5.64
C LEU A 82 1.72 -22.94 -5.00
N PRO A 83 1.32 -24.06 -4.37
CA PRO A 83 0.05 -24.18 -3.65
C PRO A 83 -0.10 -23.11 -2.54
N GLY A 84 -1.30 -22.55 -2.35
CA GLY A 84 -1.59 -21.56 -1.31
C GLY A 84 -1.17 -20.12 -1.63
N SER A 85 -0.75 -19.84 -2.86
CA SER A 85 -0.39 -18.49 -3.33
C SER A 85 -1.58 -17.64 -3.80
N TRP A 86 -2.78 -18.23 -3.88
CA TRP A 86 -3.96 -17.54 -4.41
C TRP A 86 -4.82 -16.87 -3.35
N GLY A 87 -4.96 -17.51 -2.18
CA GLY A 87 -5.68 -16.94 -1.04
C GLY A 87 -7.08 -16.39 -1.37
N ARG A 88 -7.82 -16.98 -2.31
CA ARG A 88 -9.06 -16.37 -2.82
C ARG A 88 -10.29 -16.91 -2.10
N ILE A 89 -11.23 -16.02 -1.78
CA ILE A 89 -12.56 -16.39 -1.29
C ILE A 89 -13.61 -15.97 -2.29
N GLN A 90 -14.47 -16.90 -2.66
CA GLN A 90 -15.66 -16.68 -3.46
C GLN A 90 -16.89 -16.69 -2.56
N PHE A 91 -17.74 -15.68 -2.68
CA PHE A 91 -19.04 -15.61 -2.03
C PHE A 91 -20.12 -16.05 -3.00
N GLN A 92 -20.94 -17.02 -2.60
CA GLN A 92 -21.95 -17.63 -3.45
C GLN A 92 -23.34 -17.53 -2.81
N ASN A 93 -24.38 -17.45 -3.65
CA ASN A 93 -25.76 -17.55 -3.21
C ASN A 93 -26.18 -19.02 -2.94
N GLY A 94 -27.44 -19.24 -2.59
CA GLY A 94 -27.99 -20.59 -2.32
C GLY A 94 -27.86 -21.55 -3.50
N ASP A 95 -27.89 -21.05 -4.74
CA ASP A 95 -27.76 -21.83 -5.97
C ASP A 95 -26.30 -22.08 -6.38
N GLY A 96 -25.32 -21.57 -5.61
CA GLY A 96 -23.90 -21.64 -5.95
C GLY A 96 -23.42 -20.59 -6.95
N ARG A 97 -24.27 -19.63 -7.35
CA ARG A 97 -23.89 -18.52 -8.22
C ARG A 97 -22.95 -17.56 -7.49
N LEU A 98 -21.88 -17.14 -8.18
CA LEU A 98 -20.92 -16.18 -7.66
C LEU A 98 -21.53 -14.77 -7.50
N ILE A 99 -21.53 -14.27 -6.27
CA ILE A 99 -21.91 -12.89 -5.92
C ILE A 99 -20.68 -11.97 -6.02
N GLY A 100 -19.54 -12.45 -5.53
CA GLY A 100 -18.29 -11.72 -5.58
C GLY A 100 -17.12 -12.52 -5.04
N TYR A 101 -15.92 -11.98 -5.17
CA TYR A 101 -14.70 -12.64 -4.70
C TYR A 101 -13.76 -11.62 -4.07
N LEU A 102 -12.88 -12.07 -3.20
CA LEU A 102 -11.73 -11.28 -2.73
C LEU A 102 -10.48 -12.14 -2.71
N ASP A 103 -9.35 -11.48 -2.88
CA ASP A 103 -8.04 -12.05 -2.66
C ASP A 103 -7.58 -11.66 -1.23
N LEU A 104 -7.22 -12.62 -0.39
CA LEU A 104 -6.89 -12.40 1.02
C LEU A 104 -5.64 -11.54 1.19
N ASP A 105 -4.72 -11.57 0.23
CA ASP A 105 -3.51 -10.74 0.23
C ASP A 105 -3.82 -9.24 0.20
N ASP A 106 -4.90 -8.84 -0.48
CA ASP A 106 -5.37 -7.45 -0.50
C ASP A 106 -5.90 -6.98 0.86
N TRP A 107 -6.23 -7.93 1.74
CA TRP A 107 -6.82 -7.75 3.07
C TRP A 107 -5.90 -8.23 4.21
N LEU A 108 -4.63 -8.49 3.90
CA LEU A 108 -3.60 -8.84 4.88
C LEU A 108 -2.63 -7.66 5.00
N PRO A 109 -2.64 -6.89 6.11
CA PRO A 109 -1.82 -5.68 6.26
C PRO A 109 -0.34 -5.89 5.92
N GLU A 110 0.22 -7.01 6.38
CA GLU A 110 1.63 -7.34 6.20
C GLU A 110 1.98 -8.14 4.93
N SER A 111 1.03 -8.40 4.01
CA SER A 111 1.27 -9.30 2.86
C SER A 111 2.46 -8.88 1.97
N GLY A 112 2.67 -7.58 1.78
CA GLY A 112 3.79 -7.05 1.00
C GLY A 112 5.18 -7.34 1.58
N GLU A 113 5.28 -7.65 2.88
CA GLU A 113 6.53 -7.95 3.59
C GLU A 113 6.74 -9.46 3.80
N LEU A 114 5.71 -10.27 3.57
CA LEU A 114 5.78 -11.72 3.71
C LEU A 114 6.31 -12.33 2.41
N PRO A 115 7.25 -13.31 2.49
CA PRO A 115 7.59 -14.13 1.35
C PRO A 115 6.37 -14.87 0.81
N LYS A 116 6.32 -15.06 -0.50
CA LYS A 116 5.27 -15.86 -1.15
C LYS A 116 5.17 -17.24 -0.47
N GLY A 117 3.98 -17.61 -0.02
CA GLY A 117 3.71 -18.90 0.64
C GLY A 117 4.19 -19.01 2.10
N ALA A 118 4.68 -17.93 2.72
CA ALA A 118 5.05 -17.96 4.14
C ALA A 118 3.84 -18.13 5.08
N VAL A 119 2.66 -17.75 4.62
CA VAL A 119 1.37 -17.95 5.28
C VAL A 119 0.41 -18.51 4.25
N SER A 120 -0.25 -19.63 4.56
CA SER A 120 -1.18 -20.32 3.66
C SER A 120 -2.34 -20.94 4.42
N GLY A 121 -3.37 -21.39 3.71
CA GLY A 121 -4.49 -22.11 4.28
C GLY A 121 -5.20 -21.37 5.42
N GLU A 122 -5.49 -22.11 6.49
CA GLU A 122 -6.18 -21.60 7.69
C GLU A 122 -5.42 -20.48 8.40
N GLN A 123 -4.08 -20.47 8.34
CA GLN A 123 -3.29 -19.39 8.93
C GLN A 123 -3.55 -18.06 8.22
N LEU A 124 -3.75 -18.08 6.90
CA LEU A 124 -4.08 -16.88 6.13
C LEU A 124 -5.48 -16.34 6.50
N LEU A 125 -6.45 -17.24 6.66
CA LEU A 125 -7.81 -16.91 7.11
C LEU A 125 -7.86 -16.32 8.52
N ALA A 126 -7.08 -16.89 9.44
CA ALA A 126 -6.98 -16.42 10.82
C ALA A 126 -6.27 -15.05 10.88
N ARG A 127 -5.15 -14.90 10.17
CA ARG A 127 -4.31 -13.70 10.22
C ARG A 127 -4.97 -12.47 9.59
N THR A 128 -5.76 -12.67 8.54
CA THR A 128 -6.61 -11.62 7.94
C THR A 128 -7.80 -11.24 8.83
N GLY A 129 -8.29 -12.18 9.66
CA GLY A 129 -9.53 -12.04 10.43
C GLY A 129 -10.77 -12.50 9.65
N MET A 130 -10.58 -13.12 8.49
CA MET A 130 -11.67 -13.55 7.63
C MET A 130 -12.50 -14.68 8.25
N SER A 131 -11.85 -15.68 8.85
CA SER A 131 -12.56 -16.78 9.52
C SER A 131 -13.55 -16.23 10.56
N ALA A 132 -13.08 -15.34 11.43
CA ALA A 132 -13.90 -14.67 12.44
C ALA A 132 -15.04 -13.83 11.84
N LEU A 133 -14.78 -13.13 10.73
CA LEU A 133 -15.80 -12.33 10.04
C LEU A 133 -16.91 -13.22 9.46
N LEU A 134 -16.56 -14.33 8.80
CA LEU A 134 -17.53 -15.27 8.24
C LEU A 134 -18.35 -15.96 9.34
N THR A 135 -17.69 -16.37 10.43
CA THR A 135 -18.38 -16.94 11.60
C THR A 135 -19.34 -15.92 12.22
N ALA A 136 -18.92 -14.68 12.41
CA ALA A 136 -19.79 -13.62 12.93
C ALA A 136 -20.98 -13.32 12.00
N ALA A 137 -20.78 -13.45 10.70
CA ALA A 137 -21.83 -13.29 9.68
C ALA A 137 -22.75 -14.51 9.53
N GLY A 138 -22.42 -15.66 10.15
CA GLY A 138 -23.15 -16.91 9.96
C GLY A 138 -22.98 -17.53 8.57
N ILE A 139 -21.88 -17.21 7.87
CA ILE A 139 -21.61 -17.73 6.52
C ILE A 139 -20.78 -19.00 6.63
N ALA A 140 -21.26 -20.10 6.05
CA ALA A 140 -20.52 -21.36 5.99
C ALA A 140 -19.27 -21.22 5.10
N LEU A 141 -18.11 -21.65 5.60
CA LEU A 141 -16.83 -21.63 4.89
C LEU A 141 -16.46 -23.04 4.42
N HIS A 142 -16.28 -23.20 3.11
CA HIS A 142 -15.79 -24.42 2.49
C HIS A 142 -14.39 -24.19 1.94
N THR A 143 -13.42 -25.00 2.37
CA THR A 143 -12.04 -24.94 1.86
C THR A 143 -11.86 -25.95 0.74
N VAL A 144 -11.33 -25.47 -0.38
CA VAL A 144 -11.08 -26.26 -1.58
C VAL A 144 -9.63 -26.09 -1.98
N ARG A 145 -8.93 -27.21 -2.25
CA ARG A 145 -7.52 -27.21 -2.64
C ARG A 145 -7.29 -27.34 -4.15
N ASP A 146 -8.34 -27.66 -4.90
CA ASP A 146 -8.31 -27.82 -6.36
C ASP A 146 -9.15 -26.72 -7.04
N GLN A 147 -8.59 -26.05 -8.05
CA GLN A 147 -9.33 -25.04 -8.81
C GLN A 147 -10.39 -25.65 -9.73
N SER A 148 -10.24 -26.93 -10.12
CA SER A 148 -11.24 -27.64 -10.94
C SER A 148 -12.40 -28.22 -10.14
N ASP A 149 -12.45 -28.01 -8.82
CA ASP A 149 -13.54 -28.50 -8.00
C ASP A 149 -14.88 -27.86 -8.43
N PRO A 150 -15.97 -28.65 -8.55
CA PRO A 150 -17.27 -28.15 -9.00
C PRO A 150 -17.88 -27.06 -8.09
N SER A 151 -17.43 -26.95 -6.84
CA SER A 151 -17.85 -25.90 -5.91
C SER A 151 -17.17 -24.55 -6.19
N VAL A 152 -16.09 -24.53 -6.98
CA VAL A 152 -15.40 -23.31 -7.41
C VAL A 152 -16.11 -22.77 -8.64
N ALA A 153 -16.63 -21.55 -8.53
CA ALA A 153 -17.29 -20.91 -9.65
C ALA A 153 -16.28 -20.68 -10.79
N SER A 154 -16.65 -21.10 -12.00
CA SER A 154 -15.77 -21.10 -13.17
C SER A 154 -15.20 -19.72 -13.49
N THR A 155 -14.06 -19.66 -14.18
CA THR A 155 -13.40 -18.41 -14.55
C THR A 155 -14.30 -17.46 -15.36
N ASP A 156 -15.22 -18.00 -16.17
CA ASP A 156 -16.20 -17.19 -16.90
C ASP A 156 -17.22 -16.55 -15.97
N SER A 157 -17.69 -17.28 -14.96
CA SER A 157 -18.52 -16.70 -13.90
C SER A 157 -17.74 -15.73 -13.00
N SER A 158 -16.42 -15.92 -12.84
CA SER A 158 -15.53 -15.00 -12.09
C SER A 158 -15.41 -13.61 -12.72
N ARG A 159 -15.60 -13.50 -14.04
CA ARG A 159 -15.73 -12.20 -14.73
C ARG A 159 -17.04 -11.49 -14.41
N SER A 160 -18.08 -12.24 -14.03
CA SER A 160 -19.38 -11.69 -13.62
C SER A 160 -19.44 -11.31 -12.14
N GLY A 161 -18.67 -12.01 -11.29
CA GLY A 161 -18.59 -11.75 -9.86
C GLY A 161 -17.90 -10.42 -9.55
N LEU A 162 -18.42 -9.68 -8.58
CA LEU A 162 -17.81 -8.42 -8.18
C LEU A 162 -16.56 -8.67 -7.32
N SER A 163 -15.41 -8.11 -7.72
CA SER A 163 -14.24 -8.01 -6.85
C SER A 163 -14.60 -7.20 -5.60
N MET A 164 -14.42 -7.80 -4.42
CA MET A 164 -14.57 -7.25 -3.09
C MET A 164 -13.23 -6.77 -2.51
N GLY A 165 -12.29 -6.38 -3.35
CA GLY A 165 -11.02 -5.76 -2.92
C GLY A 165 -11.19 -4.33 -2.37
N PRO A 166 -10.16 -3.79 -1.70
CA PRO A 166 -10.18 -2.44 -1.13
C PRO A 166 -10.21 -1.32 -2.20
N GLY A 167 -9.89 -1.65 -3.45
CA GLY A 167 -9.89 -0.74 -4.60
C GLY A 167 -8.48 -0.36 -5.07
N SER A 168 -8.38 0.49 -6.09
CA SER A 168 -7.09 0.91 -6.66
C SER A 168 -6.39 1.96 -5.78
N SER A 169 -5.08 1.80 -5.58
CA SER A 169 -4.23 2.78 -4.88
C SER A 169 -4.33 4.18 -5.51
N PHE A 170 -4.52 4.23 -6.84
CA PHE A 170 -4.69 5.47 -7.58
C PHE A 170 -6.17 5.77 -7.85
N PRO A 171 -6.63 7.03 -7.73
CA PRO A 171 -7.98 7.42 -8.09
C PRO A 171 -8.29 7.18 -9.59
N TYR A 172 -9.53 6.82 -9.91
CA TYR A 172 -9.95 6.57 -11.30
C TYR A 172 -9.77 7.78 -12.23
N TRP A 173 -10.00 9.00 -11.74
CA TRP A 173 -9.80 10.21 -12.55
C TRP A 173 -8.35 10.33 -13.06
N TYR A 174 -7.38 9.91 -12.26
CA TYR A 174 -5.97 9.98 -12.63
C TYR A 174 -5.68 9.00 -13.76
N TRP A 175 -6.22 7.78 -13.69
CA TRP A 175 -6.14 6.82 -14.79
C TRP A 175 -6.86 7.31 -16.04
N GLY A 176 -8.07 7.86 -15.90
CA GLY A 176 -8.84 8.42 -17.02
C GLY A 176 -8.08 9.51 -17.77
N VAL A 177 -7.52 10.49 -17.05
CA VAL A 177 -6.71 11.56 -17.66
C VAL A 177 -5.47 10.98 -18.36
N ARG A 178 -4.79 10.00 -17.75
CA ARG A 178 -3.59 9.41 -18.35
C ARG A 178 -3.87 8.59 -19.60
N LEU A 179 -4.94 7.80 -19.60
CA LEU A 179 -5.33 7.00 -20.77
C LEU A 179 -5.79 7.91 -21.91
N ALA A 180 -6.64 8.90 -21.62
CA ALA A 180 -7.09 9.87 -22.61
C ALA A 180 -5.92 10.67 -23.19
N ALA A 181 -5.06 11.23 -22.35
CA ALA A 181 -3.88 11.98 -22.80
C ALA A 181 -2.93 11.11 -23.64
N GLY A 182 -2.68 9.86 -23.23
CA GLY A 182 -1.86 8.92 -23.99
C GLY A 182 -2.44 8.60 -25.36
N ALA A 183 -3.75 8.33 -25.44
CA ALA A 183 -4.44 8.03 -26.70
C ALA A 183 -4.44 9.24 -27.65
N VAL A 184 -4.76 10.43 -27.15
CA VAL A 184 -4.76 11.68 -27.93
C VAL A 184 -3.35 12.01 -28.42
N TRP A 185 -2.35 11.89 -27.55
CA TRP A 185 -0.96 12.11 -27.92
C TRP A 185 -0.52 11.14 -29.02
N PHE A 186 -0.83 9.84 -28.87
CA PHE A 186 -0.46 8.83 -29.86
C PHE A 186 -1.13 9.09 -31.21
N ALA A 187 -2.44 9.35 -31.23
CA ALA A 187 -3.17 9.62 -32.47
C ALA A 187 -2.63 10.86 -33.20
N THR A 188 -2.42 11.97 -32.47
CA THR A 188 -1.90 13.21 -33.07
C THR A 188 -0.45 13.08 -33.52
N PHE A 189 0.39 12.39 -32.74
CA PHE A 189 1.76 12.08 -33.12
C PHE A 189 1.83 11.25 -34.40
N THR A 190 1.00 10.20 -34.52
CA THR A 190 0.89 9.39 -35.75
C THR A 190 0.48 10.23 -36.95
N VAL A 191 -0.51 11.11 -36.80
CA VAL A 191 -0.91 12.03 -37.87
C VAL A 191 0.26 12.92 -38.29
N ILE A 192 0.96 13.56 -37.35
CA ILE A 192 2.11 14.42 -37.66
C ILE A 192 3.21 13.63 -38.39
N LEU A 193 3.54 12.44 -37.89
CA LEU A 193 4.64 11.62 -38.41
C LEU A 193 4.36 11.12 -39.83
N PHE A 194 3.16 10.62 -40.11
CA PHE A 194 2.86 10.00 -41.40
C PHE A 194 2.31 10.96 -42.46
N SER A 195 1.68 12.08 -42.05
CA SER A 195 1.19 13.07 -43.02
C SER A 195 2.24 14.11 -43.42
N GLY A 196 3.33 14.24 -42.66
CA GLY A 196 4.29 15.33 -42.82
C GLY A 196 3.68 16.72 -42.60
N SER A 197 2.46 16.79 -42.04
CA SER A 197 1.71 18.03 -41.92
C SER A 197 2.39 19.01 -40.97
N ARG A 198 2.58 20.24 -41.44
CA ARG A 198 2.97 21.40 -40.64
C ARG A 198 1.77 22.14 -40.05
N ALA A 199 0.57 21.56 -40.13
CA ALA A 199 -0.60 22.17 -39.54
C ALA A 199 -0.34 22.43 -38.04
N PRO A 200 -0.66 23.62 -37.51
CA PRO A 200 -0.35 23.96 -36.13
C PRO A 200 -1.25 23.23 -35.13
N TRP A 201 -2.49 22.90 -35.51
CA TRP A 201 -3.46 22.28 -34.60
C TRP A 201 -3.07 20.87 -34.10
N PRO A 202 -2.58 19.90 -34.91
CA PRO A 202 -2.21 18.59 -34.38
C PRO A 202 -1.00 18.68 -33.44
N ILE A 203 -0.06 19.59 -33.70
CA ILE A 203 1.12 19.84 -32.87
C ILE A 203 0.70 20.41 -31.52
N LEU A 204 -0.18 21.40 -31.51
CA LEU A 204 -0.72 21.97 -30.27
C LEU A 204 -1.50 20.93 -29.45
N VAL A 205 -2.36 20.13 -30.09
CA VAL A 205 -3.10 19.06 -29.40
C VAL A 205 -2.14 18.01 -28.83
N SER A 206 -1.10 17.63 -29.57
CA SER A 206 -0.06 16.72 -29.09
C SER A 206 0.70 17.30 -27.89
N ALA A 207 1.11 18.57 -27.96
CA ALA A 207 1.80 19.26 -26.88
C ALA A 207 0.95 19.38 -25.59
N VAL A 208 -0.34 19.70 -25.72
CA VAL A 208 -1.30 19.69 -24.61
C VAL A 208 -1.41 18.28 -24.02
N ALA A 209 -1.58 17.26 -24.85
CA ALA A 209 -1.67 15.88 -24.39
C ALA A 209 -0.40 15.42 -23.63
N ALA A 210 0.78 15.83 -24.11
CA ALA A 210 2.06 15.53 -23.45
C ALA A 210 2.17 16.16 -22.05
N VAL A 211 1.66 17.39 -21.85
CA VAL A 211 1.72 18.08 -20.54
C VAL A 211 0.64 17.62 -19.55
N LEU A 212 -0.47 17.03 -20.02
CA LEU A 212 -1.55 16.58 -19.13
C LEU A 212 -1.12 15.49 -18.15
N ALA A 213 -0.27 14.55 -18.57
CA ALA A 213 0.23 13.48 -17.70
C ALA A 213 1.08 13.99 -16.51
N PRO A 214 2.08 14.87 -16.69
CA PRO A 214 2.81 15.47 -15.57
C PRO A 214 1.90 16.33 -14.68
N VAL A 215 1.00 17.12 -15.26
CA VAL A 215 0.04 17.94 -14.49
C VAL A 215 -0.85 17.05 -13.62
N ALA A 216 -1.42 15.98 -14.18
CA ALA A 216 -2.24 15.02 -13.43
C ALA A 216 -1.47 14.40 -12.26
N ARG A 217 -0.17 14.11 -12.45
CA ARG A 217 0.69 13.59 -11.38
C ARG A 217 0.93 14.63 -10.28
N LEU A 218 1.14 15.90 -10.62
CA LEU A 218 1.28 16.98 -9.64
C LEU A 218 -0.02 17.19 -8.87
N VAL A 219 -1.16 17.27 -9.56
CA VAL A 219 -2.49 17.37 -8.95
C VAL A 219 -2.73 16.20 -8.00
N LEU A 220 -2.36 14.98 -8.38
CA LEU A 220 -2.48 13.81 -7.51
C LEU A 220 -1.63 13.94 -6.24
N ARG A 221 -0.39 14.44 -6.34
CA ARG A 221 0.48 14.69 -5.17
C ARG A 221 -0.15 15.71 -4.21
N LEU A 222 -0.62 16.83 -4.74
CA LEU A 222 -1.27 17.88 -3.96
C LEU A 222 -2.55 17.37 -3.31
N TRP A 223 -3.41 16.69 -4.09
CA TRP A 223 -4.63 16.07 -3.62
C TRP A 223 -4.38 15.08 -2.49
N THR A 224 -3.38 14.21 -2.66
CA THR A 224 -2.96 13.26 -1.62
C THR A 224 -2.50 14.01 -0.37
N CYS A 225 -1.62 15.00 -0.51
CA CYS A 225 -1.11 15.78 0.62
C CYS A 225 -2.24 16.44 1.42
N VAL A 226 -3.18 17.09 0.73
CA VAL A 226 -4.35 17.74 1.36
C VAL A 226 -5.23 16.71 2.07
N ARG A 227 -5.51 15.55 1.44
CA ARG A 227 -6.31 14.49 2.07
C ARG A 227 -5.63 13.90 3.30
N MET A 228 -4.32 13.63 3.24
CA MET A 228 -3.56 13.10 4.38
C MET A 228 -3.53 14.09 5.54
N ARG A 229 -3.41 15.40 5.28
CA ARG A 229 -3.46 16.42 6.34
C ARG A 229 -4.81 16.52 7.06
N ARG A 230 -5.90 16.16 6.38
CA ARG A 230 -7.24 16.13 6.98
C ARG A 230 -7.47 14.86 7.81
N TYR A 231 -6.62 13.85 7.67
CA TYR A 231 -6.68 12.67 8.49
C TYR A 231 -5.96 12.92 9.83
N SER A 232 -6.73 13.03 10.91
CA SER A 232 -6.21 13.22 12.26
C SER A 232 -6.80 12.13 13.16
N PRO A 233 -6.16 10.94 13.22
CA PRO A 233 -6.62 9.89 14.11
C PRO A 233 -6.33 10.27 15.57
N GLY A 234 -7.12 9.77 16.50
CA GLY A 234 -6.76 9.78 17.92
C GLY A 234 -5.51 8.93 18.14
N VAL A 235 -4.38 9.58 18.41
CA VAL A 235 -3.10 8.91 18.69
C VAL A 235 -2.84 8.99 20.18
N GLN A 236 -2.81 7.84 20.85
CA GLN A 236 -2.52 7.72 22.28
C GLN A 236 -1.02 7.88 22.55
N ALA A 237 -0.19 7.29 21.70
CA ALA A 237 1.26 7.43 21.76
C ALA A 237 1.89 7.31 20.36
N LYS A 238 3.01 8.01 20.18
CA LYS A 238 3.81 7.96 18.96
C LYS A 238 5.24 7.61 19.32
N ILE A 239 5.63 6.39 19.00
CA ILE A 239 6.96 5.86 19.28
C ILE A 239 7.82 6.06 18.03
N SER A 240 8.84 6.88 18.15
CA SER A 240 9.82 7.10 17.07
C SER A 240 11.07 6.25 17.34
N PRO A 241 11.83 5.83 16.31
CA PRO A 241 13.04 5.05 16.52
C PRO A 241 14.15 5.82 17.28
N HIS A 242 14.78 5.17 18.25
CA HIS A 242 15.97 5.61 18.98
C HIS A 242 17.15 4.65 18.68
N PRO A 243 17.90 4.88 17.60
CA PRO A 243 18.95 3.97 17.14
C PRO A 243 20.24 4.06 17.97
N SER A 244 20.90 2.93 18.23
CA SER A 244 22.21 2.88 18.91
C SER A 244 23.41 3.27 18.03
N GLY A 245 23.24 3.32 16.71
CA GLY A 245 24.30 3.59 15.72
C GLY A 245 23.89 4.59 14.65
N ASP A 246 24.61 4.55 13.52
CA ASP A 246 24.45 5.49 12.39
C ASP A 246 23.12 5.28 11.65
N ALA A 247 22.04 5.86 12.18
CA ALA A 247 20.79 6.03 11.47
C ALA A 247 20.72 7.39 10.78
N THR A 248 19.97 7.46 9.70
CA THR A 248 19.73 8.71 8.98
C THR A 248 18.64 9.55 9.63
N ILE A 249 18.67 10.87 9.42
CA ILE A 249 17.58 11.77 9.84
C ILE A 249 16.24 11.31 9.26
N ARG A 250 16.23 10.81 8.02
CA ARG A 250 15.03 10.26 7.36
C ARG A 250 14.38 9.16 8.20
N PHE A 251 15.17 8.18 8.62
CA PHE A 251 14.68 7.05 9.41
C PHE A 251 14.03 7.52 10.71
N ARG A 252 14.68 8.42 11.44
CA ARG A 252 14.14 8.94 12.71
C ARG A 252 12.86 9.78 12.52
N ARG A 253 12.71 10.44 11.37
CA ARG A 253 11.59 11.35 11.08
C ARG A 253 10.38 10.64 10.50
N ASP A 254 10.61 9.74 9.55
CA ASP A 254 9.57 9.19 8.68
C ASP A 254 9.07 7.82 9.13
N THR A 255 9.86 7.10 9.93
CA THR A 255 9.47 5.83 10.57
C THR A 255 8.84 6.10 11.94
N GLU A 256 7.70 5.48 12.23
CA GLU A 256 7.03 5.61 13.52
C GLU A 256 6.13 4.40 13.80
N LEU A 257 5.88 4.13 15.08
CA LEU A 257 4.83 3.25 15.54
C LEU A 257 3.81 4.09 16.31
N ARG A 258 2.59 4.15 15.78
CA ARG A 258 1.49 4.88 16.41
C ARG A 258 0.56 3.90 17.11
N VAL A 259 0.27 4.18 18.37
CA VAL A 259 -0.79 3.51 19.11
C VAL A 259 -2.04 4.35 19.00
N GLN A 260 -3.03 3.86 18.25
CA GLN A 260 -4.35 4.47 18.11
C GLN A 260 -5.38 3.65 18.88
N ASP A 261 -6.59 4.17 19.07
CA ASP A 261 -7.62 3.51 19.89
C ASP A 261 -7.91 2.06 19.46
N ARG A 262 -7.99 1.80 18.14
CA ARG A 262 -8.31 0.47 17.60
C ARG A 262 -7.18 -0.21 16.83
N ASP A 263 -6.12 0.53 16.51
CA ASP A 263 -5.07 0.05 15.61
C ASP A 263 -3.68 0.39 16.14
N LEU A 264 -2.74 -0.53 15.93
CA LEU A 264 -1.31 -0.25 15.94
C LEU A 264 -0.89 0.03 14.50
N VAL A 265 -0.35 1.21 14.25
CA VAL A 265 0.05 1.61 12.90
C VAL A 265 1.55 1.75 12.82
N LEU A 266 2.18 0.81 12.12
CA LEU A 266 3.60 0.87 11.79
C LEU A 266 3.79 1.60 10.48
N ARG A 267 4.57 2.67 10.50
CA ARG A 267 4.96 3.41 9.31
C ARG A 267 6.45 3.21 9.05
N ASP A 268 6.77 2.81 7.84
CA ASP A 268 8.14 2.62 7.39
C ASP A 268 8.75 3.92 6.80
N LEU A 269 10.04 3.84 6.42
CA LEU A 269 10.77 4.92 5.78
C LEU A 269 10.23 5.27 4.37
N SER A 270 9.49 4.37 3.72
CA SER A 270 8.84 4.62 2.44
C SER A 270 7.53 5.42 2.57
N GLY A 271 7.04 5.60 3.80
CA GLY A 271 5.72 6.16 4.09
C GLY A 271 4.59 5.18 3.84
N GLN A 272 4.91 3.89 3.78
CA GLN A 272 3.94 2.81 3.81
C GLN A 272 3.45 2.61 5.23
N GLU A 273 2.14 2.40 5.39
CA GLU A 273 1.54 2.17 6.69
C GLU A 273 0.90 0.79 6.76
N ILE A 274 1.25 0.06 7.82
CA ILE A 274 0.73 -1.26 8.17
C ILE A 274 -0.20 -1.07 9.36
N TRP A 275 -1.47 -1.44 9.20
CA TRP A 275 -2.52 -1.24 10.18
C TRP A 275 -2.88 -2.57 10.83
N LEU A 276 -2.50 -2.74 12.10
CA LEU A 276 -2.74 -3.97 12.85
C LEU A 276 -3.84 -3.75 13.90
N PRO A 277 -4.87 -4.62 13.97
CA PRO A 277 -5.93 -4.50 14.97
C PRO A 277 -5.43 -4.59 16.40
N ARG A 278 -6.00 -3.77 17.30
CA ARG A 278 -5.91 -3.94 18.76
C ARG A 278 -7.07 -4.71 19.36
N GLY A 279 -8.21 -4.76 18.66
CA GLY A 279 -9.44 -5.43 19.10
C GLY A 279 -9.85 -6.58 18.18
N GLY A 280 -10.75 -7.42 18.67
CA GLY A 280 -11.31 -8.54 17.91
C GLY A 280 -10.47 -9.83 17.95
N PRO A 281 -10.86 -10.84 17.15
CA PRO A 281 -10.23 -12.17 17.16
C PRO A 281 -8.84 -12.23 16.54
N HIS A 282 -8.55 -11.40 15.54
CA HIS A 282 -7.25 -11.34 14.84
C HIS A 282 -6.33 -10.22 15.35
N ARG A 283 -6.59 -9.72 16.56
CA ARG A 283 -5.84 -8.63 17.20
C ARG A 283 -4.38 -8.99 17.45
N VAL A 284 -3.54 -7.96 17.55
CA VAL A 284 -2.28 -8.05 18.26
C VAL A 284 -2.60 -8.23 19.75
N ALA A 285 -2.14 -9.34 20.32
CA ALA A 285 -2.47 -9.74 21.69
C ALA A 285 -1.32 -9.51 22.67
N SER A 286 -0.07 -9.59 22.21
CA SER A 286 1.10 -9.43 23.08
C SER A 286 2.24 -8.66 22.42
N LEU A 287 3.04 -8.05 23.28
CA LEU A 287 4.29 -7.36 22.95
C LEU A 287 5.42 -8.11 23.64
N VAL A 288 6.23 -8.83 22.86
CA VAL A 288 7.28 -9.70 23.41
C VAL A 288 8.65 -9.12 23.12
N ARG A 289 9.44 -8.84 24.15
CA ARG A 289 10.85 -8.48 23.99
C ARG A 289 11.68 -9.74 23.86
N ILE A 290 12.44 -9.81 22.79
CA ILE A 290 13.29 -10.94 22.45
C ILE A 290 14.69 -10.67 22.99
N LEU A 291 15.18 -11.57 23.83
CA LEU A 291 16.51 -11.53 24.41
C LEU A 291 17.37 -12.63 23.77
N ASP A 292 18.64 -12.37 23.54
CA ASP A 292 19.59 -13.41 23.18
C ASP A 292 19.86 -14.35 24.37
N HIS A 293 20.65 -15.39 24.12
CA HIS A 293 21.04 -16.37 25.14
C HIS A 293 21.77 -15.77 26.36
N THR A 294 22.39 -14.59 26.21
CA THR A 294 23.07 -13.85 27.28
C THR A 294 22.16 -12.89 28.04
N GLY A 295 20.95 -12.65 27.52
CA GLY A 295 19.98 -11.71 28.08
C GLY A 295 20.02 -10.32 27.45
N HIS A 296 20.82 -10.08 26.41
CA HIS A 296 20.81 -8.81 25.69
C HIS A 296 19.60 -8.73 24.76
N PRO A 297 18.92 -7.57 24.68
CA PRO A 297 17.75 -7.42 23.84
C PRO A 297 18.11 -7.37 22.36
N LEU A 298 17.51 -8.28 21.58
CA LEU A 298 17.63 -8.34 20.12
C LEU A 298 16.54 -7.51 19.43
N GLY A 299 15.34 -7.47 20.01
CA GLY A 299 14.25 -6.61 19.54
C GLY A 299 12.92 -6.94 20.20
N ALA A 300 11.83 -6.48 19.60
CA ALA A 300 10.48 -6.71 20.07
C ALA A 300 9.60 -7.27 18.95
N GLU A 301 8.64 -8.10 19.34
CA GLU A 301 7.65 -8.71 18.47
C GLU A 301 6.25 -8.28 18.89
N LEU A 302 5.46 -7.83 17.92
CA LEU A 302 4.02 -7.72 18.05
C LEU A 302 3.42 -9.05 17.62
N ARG A 303 2.82 -9.78 18.55
CA ARG A 303 2.26 -11.12 18.29
C ARG A 303 0.74 -11.09 18.32
N GLY A 304 0.13 -11.88 17.45
CA GLY A 304 -1.31 -12.10 17.46
C GLY A 304 -1.75 -13.03 18.59
N SER A 305 -3.04 -13.36 18.60
CA SER A 305 -3.68 -14.23 19.60
C SER A 305 -3.10 -15.65 19.66
N ASP A 306 -2.67 -16.19 18.53
CA ASP A 306 -2.08 -17.53 18.36
C ASP A 306 -0.54 -17.49 18.47
N GLY A 307 0.03 -16.37 18.91
CA GLY A 307 1.48 -16.20 19.10
C GLY A 307 2.26 -15.98 17.81
N GLN A 308 1.59 -15.93 16.66
CA GLN A 308 2.16 -15.58 15.36
C GLN A 308 2.72 -14.16 15.35
N VAL A 309 3.91 -13.98 14.79
CA VAL A 309 4.58 -12.69 14.72
C VAL A 309 3.93 -11.84 13.62
N ARG A 310 3.32 -10.72 14.00
CA ARG A 310 2.66 -9.77 13.10
C ARG A 310 3.64 -8.70 12.61
N ALA A 311 4.46 -8.19 13.53
CA ALA A 311 5.51 -7.24 13.21
C ALA A 311 6.71 -7.39 14.17
N VAL A 312 7.87 -6.94 13.71
CA VAL A 312 9.15 -6.96 14.43
C VAL A 312 9.72 -5.54 14.48
N LEU A 313 10.28 -5.20 15.64
CA LEU A 313 11.00 -3.95 15.90
C LEU A 313 12.40 -4.32 16.38
N PRO A 314 13.42 -4.32 15.50
CA PRO A 314 14.79 -4.62 15.90
C PRO A 314 15.28 -3.65 16.98
N TRP A 315 15.94 -4.16 18.03
CA TRP A 315 16.27 -3.35 19.22
C TRP A 315 17.21 -2.22 18.87
N GLY A 316 18.32 -2.51 18.20
CA GLY A 316 19.33 -1.51 17.82
C GLY A 316 18.73 -0.28 17.15
N PRO A 317 17.94 -0.43 16.06
CA PRO A 317 17.27 0.68 15.36
C PRO A 317 16.19 1.42 16.16
N TRP A 318 15.42 0.73 17.02
CA TRP A 318 14.24 1.32 17.68
C TRP A 318 14.48 1.79 19.11
N PHE A 319 15.27 1.06 19.87
CA PHE A 319 15.40 1.22 21.33
C PHE A 319 16.85 1.17 21.83
N GLY A 320 17.83 0.99 20.95
CA GLY A 320 19.24 0.85 21.34
C GLY A 320 19.92 2.15 21.74
N GLY A 321 19.41 3.29 21.29
CA GLY A 321 19.98 4.62 21.52
C GLY A 321 19.46 5.32 22.77
N ARG A 322 19.97 6.53 23.02
CA ARG A 322 19.51 7.40 24.13
C ARG A 322 18.01 7.67 23.99
N GLY A 323 17.26 7.44 25.08
CA GLY A 323 15.79 7.54 25.10
C GLY A 323 15.06 6.27 24.65
N GLY A 324 15.76 5.26 24.13
CA GLY A 324 15.16 4.01 23.68
C GLY A 324 14.47 3.21 24.80
N GLY A 325 15.03 3.22 26.01
CA GLY A 325 14.38 2.64 27.19
C GLY A 325 13.05 3.33 27.54
N SER A 326 13.04 4.66 27.52
CA SER A 326 11.82 5.45 27.74
C SER A 326 10.78 5.20 26.66
N ALA A 327 11.19 5.14 25.39
CA ALA A 327 10.33 4.81 24.25
C ALA A 327 9.75 3.38 24.35
N TRP A 328 10.54 2.42 24.82
CA TRP A 328 10.07 1.06 25.11
C TRP A 328 9.00 1.04 26.21
N SER A 329 9.26 1.71 27.34
CA SER A 329 8.28 1.81 28.44
C SER A 329 7.01 2.55 28.01
N GLU A 330 7.14 3.58 27.16
CA GLU A 330 5.99 4.28 26.58
C GLU A 330 5.17 3.36 25.68
N LEU A 331 5.83 2.58 24.82
CA LEU A 331 5.16 1.59 23.99
C LEU A 331 4.39 0.57 24.84
N GLN A 332 5.03 -0.01 25.85
CA GLN A 332 4.39 -0.98 26.74
C GLN A 332 3.14 -0.40 27.41
N ARG A 333 3.26 0.83 27.94
CA ARG A 333 2.16 1.52 28.62
C ARG A 333 1.00 1.84 27.68
N ALA A 334 1.29 2.39 26.51
CA ALA A 334 0.27 2.85 25.58
C ALA A 334 -0.42 1.69 24.84
N ALA A 335 0.35 0.66 24.47
CA ALA A 335 -0.19 -0.46 23.68
C ALA A 335 -1.28 -1.22 24.45
N GLY A 336 -1.22 -1.26 25.78
CA GLY A 336 -2.16 -2.02 26.61
C GLY A 336 -2.16 -3.51 26.30
N LEU A 337 -1.02 -4.02 25.80
CA LEU A 337 -0.82 -5.41 25.44
C LEU A 337 -0.15 -6.17 26.58
N THR A 338 -0.36 -7.48 26.64
CA THR A 338 0.42 -8.34 27.53
C THR A 338 1.89 -8.27 27.13
N ALA A 339 2.71 -7.71 28.00
CA ALA A 339 4.15 -7.61 27.79
C ALA A 339 4.87 -8.84 28.36
N GLY A 340 5.88 -9.34 27.67
CA GLY A 340 6.68 -10.46 28.14
C GLY A 340 8.09 -10.45 27.56
N ASP A 341 8.99 -11.20 28.21
CA ASP A 341 10.34 -11.43 27.72
C ASP A 341 10.46 -12.87 27.21
N HIS A 342 11.13 -13.06 26.08
CA HIS A 342 11.44 -14.38 25.54
C HIS A 342 12.94 -14.49 25.25
N ARG A 343 13.61 -15.36 26.01
CA ARG A 343 15.03 -15.64 25.84
C ARG A 343 15.23 -16.74 24.78
N LEU A 344 16.02 -16.42 23.76
CA LEU A 344 16.38 -17.37 22.71
C LEU A 344 17.45 -18.36 23.20
N SER A 345 17.40 -19.58 22.66
CA SER A 345 18.48 -20.54 22.84
C SER A 345 19.71 -20.13 22.03
N ARG A 346 20.89 -20.63 22.41
CA ARG A 346 22.18 -20.30 21.76
C ARG A 346 22.21 -20.61 20.24
N ARG A 347 21.35 -21.53 19.77
CA ARG A 347 21.26 -21.94 18.36
C ARG A 347 20.15 -21.22 17.58
N ALA A 348 19.28 -20.47 18.26
CA ALA A 348 18.17 -19.79 17.61
C ALA A 348 18.64 -18.45 17.02
N SER A 349 18.26 -18.21 15.76
CA SER A 349 18.50 -16.94 15.08
C SER A 349 17.24 -16.08 15.10
N TRP A 350 17.44 -14.77 15.29
CA TRP A 350 16.37 -13.79 15.28
C TRP A 350 16.82 -12.52 14.57
N PRO A 351 15.96 -11.88 13.77
CA PRO A 351 14.62 -12.34 13.41
C PRO A 351 14.67 -13.52 12.42
N LYS A 352 13.67 -14.41 12.45
CA LYS A 352 13.45 -15.32 11.32
C LYS A 352 13.10 -14.43 10.13
N LYS A 353 14.02 -14.28 9.16
CA LYS A 353 14.03 -13.29 8.06
C LYS A 353 12.75 -13.22 7.18
N PHE A 354 11.74 -14.03 7.46
CA PHE A 354 10.68 -14.41 6.53
C PHE A 354 9.26 -14.28 7.10
N PHE A 355 9.04 -13.86 8.34
CA PHE A 355 7.70 -14.05 8.97
C PHE A 355 7.05 -12.80 9.58
N ALA A 356 7.69 -11.63 9.50
CA ALA A 356 7.20 -10.44 10.18
C ALA A 356 7.40 -9.16 9.37
N ALA A 357 6.38 -8.30 9.37
CA ALA A 357 6.51 -6.93 8.92
C ALA A 357 7.50 -6.16 9.82
N GLY A 358 8.24 -5.19 9.28
CA GLY A 358 9.20 -4.41 10.06
C GLY A 358 10.61 -5.00 10.14
N LEU A 359 10.95 -5.90 9.21
CA LEU A 359 12.33 -6.34 8.99
C LEU A 359 13.11 -5.43 8.02
N GLY A 360 12.41 -4.71 7.14
CA GLY A 360 12.98 -3.79 6.15
C GLY A 360 13.13 -2.33 6.60
N VAL A 361 13.02 -2.03 7.90
CA VAL A 361 12.86 -0.63 8.39
C VAL A 361 14.11 0.23 8.12
N LEU A 362 15.28 -0.39 8.01
CA LEU A 362 16.49 0.28 7.54
C LEU A 362 16.94 -0.30 6.20
N PRO A 363 16.75 0.43 5.09
CA PRO A 363 17.40 0.07 3.84
C PRO A 363 18.92 0.05 4.04
N PRO A 364 19.64 -0.97 3.51
CA PRO A 364 21.07 -1.15 3.72
C PRO A 364 21.93 -0.02 3.15
N THR A 365 21.38 0.78 2.23
CA THR A 365 22.09 1.91 1.61
C THR A 365 21.21 3.16 1.53
N ALA A 366 21.84 4.34 1.57
CA ALA A 366 21.16 5.61 1.30
C ALA A 366 20.56 5.66 -0.13
N ALA A 367 21.17 4.97 -1.09
CA ALA A 367 20.61 4.83 -2.44
C ALA A 367 19.26 4.10 -2.44
N GLU A 368 19.16 3.01 -1.67
CA GLU A 368 17.92 2.26 -1.50
C GLU A 368 16.88 3.05 -0.70
N ALA A 369 17.28 3.75 0.37
CA ALA A 369 16.42 4.67 1.11
C ALA A 369 15.76 5.72 0.22
N ARG A 370 16.55 6.32 -0.69
CA ARG A 370 16.06 7.28 -1.67
C ARG A 370 15.14 6.66 -2.73
N ARG A 371 15.34 5.39 -3.07
CA ARG A 371 14.52 4.65 -4.05
C ARG A 371 13.15 4.31 -3.47
N VAL A 372 13.12 3.78 -2.25
CA VAL A 372 11.88 3.37 -1.59
C VAL A 372 11.05 4.56 -1.13
N SER A 373 11.65 5.68 -0.73
CA SER A 373 10.93 6.90 -0.34
C SER A 373 10.38 7.75 -1.49
N ARG A 374 10.55 7.33 -2.75
CA ARG A 374 10.00 8.07 -3.89
C ARG A 374 8.48 7.98 -3.90
N PHE A 375 7.85 9.04 -4.41
CA PHE A 375 6.43 9.00 -4.71
C PHE A 375 6.12 7.80 -5.63
N PRO A 376 5.09 6.98 -5.33
CA PRO A 376 4.84 5.74 -6.05
C PRO A 376 4.79 5.89 -7.57
N GLY A 377 5.36 4.91 -8.27
CA GLY A 377 5.19 4.74 -9.70
C GLY A 377 3.82 4.14 -10.04
N THR A 378 3.44 4.19 -11.31
CA THR A 378 2.25 3.50 -11.83
C THR A 378 2.58 2.07 -12.29
N ILE A 379 1.57 1.20 -12.36
CA ILE A 379 1.68 -0.24 -12.74
C ILE A 379 2.42 -0.45 -14.07
N ALA A 380 2.40 0.53 -14.98
CA ALA A 380 3.17 0.52 -16.23
C ALA A 380 4.70 0.79 -16.06
N GLY A 381 5.30 0.47 -14.91
CA GLY A 381 6.76 0.44 -14.72
C GLY A 381 7.54 1.72 -15.05
N MET A 382 8.87 1.57 -15.20
CA MET A 382 9.81 2.64 -15.57
C MET A 382 9.53 3.23 -16.96
N SER A 383 8.92 2.46 -17.87
CA SER A 383 8.56 2.92 -19.23
C SER A 383 7.60 4.10 -19.20
N SER A 384 6.73 4.17 -18.18
CA SER A 384 5.73 5.22 -18.04
C SER A 384 6.30 6.63 -17.78
N THR A 385 7.42 6.74 -17.06
CA THR A 385 8.04 8.06 -16.80
C THR A 385 8.95 8.47 -17.95
N ALA A 386 9.71 7.52 -18.51
CA ALA A 386 10.52 7.74 -19.70
C ALA A 386 9.66 8.21 -20.88
N PHE A 387 8.51 7.55 -21.11
CA PHE A 387 7.57 7.93 -22.15
C PHE A 387 7.07 9.36 -22.00
N ILE A 388 6.72 9.80 -20.78
CA ILE A 388 6.27 11.18 -20.56
C ILE A 388 7.38 12.19 -20.89
N ILE A 389 8.62 11.92 -20.47
CA ILE A 389 9.77 12.78 -20.79
C ILE A 389 9.96 12.85 -22.30
N ILE A 390 9.96 11.71 -23.00
CA ILE A 390 10.11 11.64 -24.46
C ILE A 390 8.98 12.40 -25.15
N SER A 391 7.72 12.20 -24.76
CA SER A 391 6.58 12.92 -25.34
C SER A 391 6.69 14.44 -25.16
N SER A 392 7.24 14.90 -24.04
CA SER A 392 7.46 16.32 -23.76
C SER A 392 8.61 16.90 -24.60
N LEU A 393 9.69 16.14 -24.79
CA LEU A 393 10.80 16.51 -25.67
C LEU A 393 10.38 16.57 -27.15
N ILE A 394 9.54 15.63 -27.58
CA ILE A 394 8.96 15.63 -28.94
C ILE A 394 8.12 16.90 -29.14
N ALA A 395 7.32 17.31 -28.16
CA ALA A 395 6.55 18.55 -28.25
C ALA A 395 7.46 19.80 -28.40
N VAL A 396 8.61 19.83 -27.70
CA VAL A 396 9.62 20.89 -27.89
C VAL A 396 10.16 20.88 -29.31
N ALA A 397 10.61 19.72 -29.81
CA ALA A 397 11.17 19.60 -31.15
C ALA A 397 10.17 19.98 -32.24
N GLN A 398 8.91 19.54 -32.11
CA GLN A 398 7.83 19.89 -33.02
C GLN A 398 7.49 21.38 -32.98
N GLY A 399 7.49 22.00 -31.79
CA GLY A 399 7.28 23.44 -31.65
C GLY A 399 8.36 24.27 -32.34
N VAL A 400 9.64 23.90 -32.15
CA VAL A 400 10.76 24.53 -32.86
C VAL A 400 10.63 24.34 -34.37
N TRP A 401 10.26 23.13 -34.82
CA TRP A 401 10.13 22.82 -36.25
C TRP A 401 9.10 23.68 -37.00
N ILE A 402 8.01 24.09 -36.35
CA ILE A 402 6.98 24.95 -36.97
C ILE A 402 7.13 26.43 -36.66
N SER A 403 8.08 26.82 -35.79
CA SER A 403 8.20 28.20 -35.29
C SER A 403 8.37 29.23 -36.41
N ASP A 404 9.10 28.89 -37.47
CA ASP A 404 9.28 29.77 -38.64
C ASP A 404 7.97 29.99 -39.44
N THR A 405 7.09 28.98 -39.46
CA THR A 405 5.84 29.01 -40.23
C THR A 405 4.62 29.46 -39.42
N HIS A 406 4.61 29.16 -38.13
CA HIS A 406 3.51 29.38 -37.19
C HIS A 406 4.09 29.73 -35.82
N PRO A 407 4.62 30.96 -35.64
CA PRO A 407 5.43 31.33 -34.48
C PRO A 407 4.68 31.16 -33.16
N THR A 408 3.44 31.66 -33.07
CA THR A 408 2.64 31.56 -31.84
C THR A 408 2.33 30.12 -31.45
N ALA A 409 2.05 29.25 -32.44
CA ALA A 409 1.78 27.84 -32.19
C ALA A 409 3.06 27.08 -31.83
N GLY A 410 4.17 27.39 -32.51
CA GLY A 410 5.50 26.82 -32.24
C GLY A 410 5.98 27.14 -30.83
N ASP A 411 5.92 28.41 -30.44
CA ASP A 411 6.30 28.87 -29.09
C ASP A 411 5.43 28.21 -28.02
N THR A 412 4.13 28.15 -28.23
CA THR A 412 3.20 27.51 -27.29
C THR A 412 3.51 26.02 -27.12
N ALA A 413 3.71 25.28 -28.22
CA ALA A 413 4.07 23.87 -28.17
C ALA A 413 5.41 23.63 -27.47
N ALA A 414 6.41 24.48 -27.75
CA ALA A 414 7.71 24.42 -27.11
C ALA A 414 7.63 24.70 -25.60
N LEU A 415 6.87 25.73 -25.19
CA LEU A 415 6.64 26.05 -23.77
C LEU A 415 5.91 24.93 -23.04
N LEU A 416 4.88 24.32 -23.64
CA LEU A 416 4.16 23.19 -23.05
C LEU A 416 5.06 21.95 -22.90
N GLY A 417 5.90 21.67 -23.91
CA GLY A 417 6.90 20.61 -23.84
C GLY A 417 7.94 20.85 -22.75
N ALA A 418 8.48 22.07 -22.67
CA ALA A 418 9.42 22.48 -21.63
C ALA A 418 8.81 22.39 -20.22
N LEU A 419 7.56 22.83 -20.06
CA LEU A 419 6.79 22.70 -18.82
C LEU A 419 6.59 21.23 -18.45
N GLY A 420 6.26 20.37 -19.41
CA GLY A 420 6.13 18.92 -19.19
C GLY A 420 7.41 18.29 -18.65
N CYS A 421 8.55 18.61 -19.25
CA CYS A 421 9.87 18.20 -18.79
C CYS A 421 10.16 18.71 -17.36
N PHE A 422 9.91 20.00 -17.11
CA PHE A 422 10.14 20.62 -15.80
C PHE A 422 9.29 19.96 -14.71
N LEU A 423 7.99 19.73 -14.96
CA LEU A 423 7.08 19.12 -14.00
C LEU A 423 7.45 17.66 -13.65
N GLN A 424 8.15 16.93 -14.53
CA GLN A 424 8.69 15.62 -14.21
C GLN A 424 10.03 15.69 -13.48
N ALA A 425 10.93 16.57 -13.92
CA ALA A 425 12.29 16.68 -13.40
C ALA A 425 12.34 17.34 -12.02
N ALA A 426 11.62 18.45 -11.82
CA ALA A 426 11.71 19.25 -10.60
C ALA A 426 11.40 18.44 -9.33
N PRO A 427 10.32 17.64 -9.24
CA PRO A 427 10.07 16.85 -8.04
C PRO A 427 11.13 15.78 -7.77
N TYR A 428 11.78 15.26 -8.82
CA TYR A 428 12.89 14.32 -8.69
C TYR A 428 14.15 15.02 -8.18
N VAL A 429 14.50 16.17 -8.76
CA VAL A 429 15.66 16.97 -8.37
C VAL A 429 15.53 17.43 -6.93
N VAL A 430 14.37 18.00 -6.55
CA VAL A 430 14.08 18.42 -5.17
C VAL A 430 14.21 17.24 -4.21
N HIS A 431 13.64 16.07 -4.55
CA HIS A 431 13.79 14.87 -3.73
C HIS A 431 15.25 14.47 -3.56
N GLN A 432 16.04 14.46 -4.63
CA GLN A 432 17.47 14.09 -4.57
C GLN A 432 18.29 15.09 -3.76
N LEU A 433 18.04 16.38 -3.90
CA LEU A 433 18.73 17.44 -3.17
C LEU A 433 18.39 17.38 -1.67
N ASP A 434 17.11 17.39 -1.29
CA ASP A 434 16.72 17.29 0.13
C ASP A 434 17.21 15.98 0.77
N SER A 435 17.15 14.89 0.01
CA SER A 435 17.70 13.60 0.45
C SER A 435 19.19 13.70 0.78
N ARG A 436 20.02 14.16 -0.16
CA ARG A 436 21.48 14.18 0.00
C ARG A 436 21.95 15.25 1.00
N LEU A 437 21.33 16.43 0.96
CA LEU A 437 21.75 17.57 1.76
C LEU A 437 21.25 17.49 3.21
N ARG A 438 20.14 16.78 3.46
CA ARG A 438 19.50 16.77 4.76
C ARG A 438 19.16 15.36 5.25
N LEU A 439 18.32 14.62 4.52
CA LEU A 439 17.67 13.43 5.07
C LEU A 439 18.60 12.23 5.24
N ASP A 440 19.60 12.09 4.38
CA ASP A 440 20.56 10.99 4.39
C ASP A 440 21.75 11.27 5.33
N ARG A 441 21.80 12.44 5.99
CA ARG A 441 22.81 12.72 7.01
C ARG A 441 22.58 11.81 8.23
N PRO A 442 23.66 11.36 8.91
CA PRO A 442 23.52 10.64 10.16
C PRO A 442 22.85 11.55 11.21
N VAL A 443 22.02 10.96 12.06
CA VAL A 443 21.56 11.60 13.28
C VAL A 443 22.82 11.88 14.10
N ARG A 444 23.13 13.15 14.39
CA ARG A 444 24.24 13.49 15.28
C ARG A 444 24.01 12.74 16.59
N SER A 445 24.89 11.77 16.88
CA SER A 445 25.00 11.22 18.21
C SER A 445 25.40 12.39 19.10
N GLU A 446 24.52 12.82 20.00
CA GLU A 446 24.92 13.65 21.14
C GLU A 446 25.83 12.78 22.02
N LYS A 447 27.10 12.65 21.59
CA LYS A 447 28.15 12.14 22.45
C LYS A 447 28.46 13.23 23.47
N GLY A 448 28.06 12.99 24.72
CA GLY A 448 28.61 13.63 25.91
C GLY A 448 28.23 15.09 26.14
N ALA A 449 27.14 15.31 26.87
CA ALA A 449 27.18 16.25 27.99
C ALA A 449 27.15 15.36 29.24
N SER A 450 28.34 14.93 29.67
CA SER A 450 28.59 14.39 31.00
C SER A 450 28.53 15.51 32.01
#